data_AF-A0A5D2WSN4-F1
#
_entry.id   AF-A0A5D2WSN4-F1
#
_cell.length_a   1.000
_cell.length_b   1.000
_cell.length_c   1.000
_cell.angle_alpha   90.00
_cell.angle_beta   90.00
_cell.angle_gamma   90.00
#
_symmetry.space_group_name_H-M   'P 1'
#
loop_
_entity.id
_entity.type
_entity.pdbx_description
1 polymer ?
#
loop_
_entity_poly.entity_id
_entity_poly.type
_entity_poly.pdbx_seq_one_letter_code
_entity_poly.pdbx_strand_id
1 'polypeptide(L)'
;MFFTGDPTTRKRVDLGGQSSKERDRQKLLKQTRLERNRCLWLCQQNSAALKIQKYFRRGKVVEVERAKVREQFYKTYGKHGHHVDRHCFGPDLEFLRQLIFFVNAWNMNDFSVLAEICRLIQHFVRESGDVVELFAGTNYLSNHSLVVYRLKRLSFACIQAIYRNR
;
A
#
# COMPACT_ATOMS: atom_id res chain seq x y z
N MET A 1 -53.47 24.63 67.12
CA MET A 1 -52.57 25.80 67.12
C MET A 1 -52.26 26.16 65.68
N PHE A 2 -52.65 27.37 65.28
CA PHE A 2 -52.17 28.04 64.08
C PHE A 2 -50.67 28.32 64.24
N PHE A 3 -49.89 28.27 63.17
CA PHE A 3 -48.47 28.67 63.20
C PHE A 3 -48.38 30.18 63.45
N THR A 4 -48.31 30.59 64.72
CA THR A 4 -47.97 31.95 65.14
C THR A 4 -46.45 32.10 65.12
N GLY A 5 -45.88 32.09 63.92
CA GLY A 5 -44.47 32.41 63.70
C GLY A 5 -44.33 33.91 63.47
N ASP A 6 -43.79 34.63 64.46
CA ASP A 6 -43.42 36.03 64.35
C ASP A 6 -42.46 36.23 63.14
N PRO A 7 -42.84 37.00 62.10
CA PRO A 7 -42.04 37.13 60.88
C PRO A 7 -40.65 37.75 61.11
N THR A 8 -40.43 38.37 62.29
CA THR A 8 -39.15 38.96 62.69
C THR A 8 -38.11 37.94 63.15
N THR A 9 -38.52 36.69 63.44
CA THR A 9 -37.64 35.60 63.94
C THR A 9 -37.26 34.58 62.86
N ARG A 10 -37.37 34.94 61.56
CA ARG A 10 -36.95 34.08 60.45
C ARG A 10 -35.41 33.93 60.43
N LYS A 11 -34.88 32.98 61.20
CA LYS A 11 -33.55 32.43 60.93
C LYS A 11 -33.64 31.69 59.60
N ARG A 12 -32.90 32.17 58.58
CA ARG A 12 -32.74 31.44 57.32
C ARG A 12 -32.15 30.08 57.66
N VAL A 13 -32.94 29.02 57.47
CA VAL A 13 -32.42 27.65 57.55
C VAL A 13 -31.57 27.45 56.31
N ASP A 14 -30.27 27.26 56.51
CA ASP A 14 -29.37 26.93 55.41
C ASP A 14 -29.80 25.57 54.85
N LEU A 15 -30.45 25.58 53.69
CA LEU A 15 -30.76 24.36 52.92
C LEU A 15 -29.50 23.77 52.27
N GLY A 16 -28.32 24.14 52.76
CA GLY A 16 -27.00 23.66 52.36
C GLY A 16 -26.75 22.21 52.78
N GLY A 17 -27.70 21.31 52.51
CA GLY A 17 -27.47 19.88 52.56
C GLY A 17 -26.69 19.47 51.32
N GLN A 18 -25.38 19.26 51.45
CA GLN A 18 -24.65 18.50 50.45
C GLN A 18 -25.26 17.08 50.39
N SER A 19 -25.83 16.72 49.25
CA SER A 19 -26.37 15.38 49.03
C SER A 19 -25.23 14.36 49.17
N SER A 20 -25.31 13.50 50.17
CA SER A 20 -24.31 12.44 50.43
C SER A 20 -24.20 11.40 49.32
N LYS A 21 -25.12 11.42 48.34
CA LYS A 21 -25.13 10.56 47.15
C LYS A 21 -24.55 11.24 45.90
N GLU A 22 -24.24 12.53 45.98
CA GLU A 22 -23.68 13.30 44.89
C GLU A 22 -22.18 13.01 44.83
N ARG A 23 -21.75 12.15 43.90
CA ARG A 23 -20.31 11.95 43.67
C ARG A 23 -19.70 13.32 43.44
N ASP A 24 -18.60 13.60 44.13
CA ASP A 24 -17.80 14.80 43.95
C ASP A 24 -17.65 15.09 42.44
N ARG A 25 -18.27 16.18 41.99
CA ARG A 25 -18.38 16.56 40.57
C ARG A 25 -17.01 16.49 39.88
N GLN A 26 -15.95 16.85 40.60
CA GLN A 26 -14.59 16.80 40.08
C GLN A 26 -14.13 15.36 39.82
N LYS A 27 -14.47 14.42 40.70
CA LYS A 27 -14.15 13.00 40.53
C LYS A 27 -14.90 12.39 39.34
N LEU A 28 -16.18 12.71 39.19
CA LEU A 28 -16.98 12.26 38.04
C LEU A 28 -16.39 12.77 36.72
N LEU A 29 -16.08 14.06 36.63
CA LEU A 29 -15.49 14.65 35.42
C LEU A 29 -14.12 14.05 35.08
N LYS A 30 -13.29 13.76 36.09
CA LYS A 30 -12.00 13.07 35.88
C LYS A 30 -12.21 11.66 35.34
N GLN A 31 -13.16 10.91 35.89
CA GLN A 31 -13.48 9.56 35.42
C GLN A 31 -13.97 9.57 33.96
N THR A 32 -14.92 10.44 33.61
CA THR A 32 -15.43 10.54 32.23
C THR A 32 -14.35 10.95 31.23
N ARG A 33 -13.42 11.85 31.61
CA ARG A 33 -12.27 12.22 30.78
C ARG A 33 -11.33 11.03 30.56
N LEU A 34 -11.04 10.26 31.60
CA LEU A 34 -10.21 9.06 31.50
C LEU A 34 -10.84 7.99 30.61
N GLU A 35 -12.13 7.72 30.77
CA GLU A 35 -12.87 6.78 29.91
C GLU A 35 -12.89 7.25 28.45
N ARG A 36 -13.17 8.53 28.20
CA ARG A 36 -13.12 9.11 26.84
C ARG A 36 -11.74 8.97 26.21
N ASN A 37 -10.66 9.24 26.97
CA ASN A 37 -9.30 9.09 26.48
C ASN A 37 -8.95 7.63 26.17
N ARG A 38 -9.41 6.68 27.01
CA ARG A 38 -9.25 5.24 26.75
C ARG A 38 -9.98 4.82 25.48
N CYS A 39 -11.23 5.24 25.30
CA CYS A 39 -12.00 4.95 24.09
C CYS A 39 -11.33 5.54 22.84
N LEU A 40 -10.86 6.79 22.92
CA LEU A 40 -10.15 7.45 21.81
C LEU A 40 -8.87 6.71 21.44
N TRP A 41 -8.09 6.28 22.42
CA TRP A 41 -6.88 5.50 22.19
C TRP A 41 -7.20 4.15 21.55
N LEU A 42 -8.23 3.43 22.02
CA LEU A 42 -8.68 2.18 21.42
C LEU A 42 -9.16 2.38 19.97
N CYS A 43 -9.92 3.44 19.69
CA CYS A 43 -10.34 3.78 18.33
C CYS A 43 -9.13 4.04 17.41
N GLN A 44 -8.11 4.75 17.90
CA GLN A 44 -6.88 4.99 17.15
C GLN A 44 -6.15 3.67 16.84
N GLN A 45 -5.97 2.81 17.85
CA GLN A 45 -5.34 1.49 17.67
C GLN A 45 -6.12 0.64 16.67
N ASN A 46 -7.44 0.58 16.78
CA ASN A 46 -8.31 -0.15 15.85
C ASN A 46 -8.18 0.42 14.42
N SER A 47 -8.14 1.75 14.27
CA SER A 47 -7.97 2.38 12.96
C SER A 47 -6.61 2.04 12.32
N ALA A 48 -5.54 2.00 13.12
CA ALA A 48 -4.21 1.63 12.68
C ALA A 48 -4.15 0.15 12.31
N ALA A 49 -4.71 -0.73 13.16
CA ALA A 49 -4.82 -2.16 12.90
C ALA A 49 -5.57 -2.45 11.59
N LEU A 50 -6.68 -1.75 11.34
CA LEU A 50 -7.43 -1.89 10.08
C LEU A 50 -6.61 -1.47 8.86
N LYS A 51 -5.81 -0.40 8.95
CA LYS A 51 -4.91 0.02 7.86
C LYS A 51 -3.88 -1.07 7.56
N ILE A 52 -3.26 -1.62 8.60
CA ILE A 52 -2.26 -2.70 8.47
C ILE A 52 -2.91 -3.95 7.85
N GLN A 53 -4.07 -4.37 8.36
CA GLN A 53 -4.79 -5.53 7.84
C GLN A 53 -5.20 -5.36 6.36
N LYS A 54 -5.70 -4.17 5.98
CA LYS A 54 -6.04 -3.87 4.57
C LYS A 54 -4.81 -3.95 3.67
N TYR A 55 -3.68 -3.38 4.10
CA TYR A 55 -2.43 -3.46 3.36
C TYR A 55 -1.95 -4.91 3.19
N PHE A 56 -1.96 -5.69 4.27
CA PHE A 56 -1.56 -7.10 4.24
C PHE A 56 -2.46 -7.94 3.32
N ARG A 57 -3.78 -7.78 3.44
CA ARG A 57 -4.76 -8.48 2.58
C ARG A 57 -4.55 -8.12 1.11
N ARG A 58 -4.34 -6.83 0.80
CA ARG A 58 -4.00 -6.38 -0.57
C ARG A 58 -2.72 -7.05 -1.07
N GLY A 59 -1.68 -7.12 -0.25
CA GLY A 59 -0.43 -7.78 -0.61
C GLY A 59 -0.62 -9.25 -0.98
N LYS A 60 -1.45 -9.99 -0.24
CA LYS A 60 -1.78 -11.39 -0.55
C LYS A 60 -2.50 -11.54 -1.89
N VAL A 61 -3.47 -10.67 -2.19
CA VAL A 61 -4.18 -10.69 -3.48
C VAL A 61 -3.19 -10.40 -4.63
N VAL A 62 -2.32 -9.40 -4.47
CA VAL A 62 -1.31 -9.06 -5.47
C VAL A 62 -0.35 -10.23 -5.72
N GLU A 63 0.11 -10.92 -4.69
CA GLU A 63 0.98 -12.10 -4.86
C GLU A 63 0.31 -13.25 -5.61
N VAL A 64 -0.99 -13.49 -5.37
CA VAL A 64 -1.77 -14.48 -6.14
C VAL A 64 -1.86 -14.07 -7.61
N GLU A 65 -2.16 -12.80 -7.89
CA GLU A 65 -2.22 -12.31 -9.28
C GLU A 65 -0.85 -12.34 -9.96
N ARG A 66 0.23 -12.02 -9.25
CA ARG A 66 1.59 -12.16 -9.77
C ARG A 66 1.91 -13.60 -10.16
N ALA A 67 1.53 -14.57 -9.33
CA ALA A 67 1.73 -15.98 -9.64
C ALA A 67 0.97 -16.40 -10.91
N LYS A 68 -0.29 -15.97 -11.07
CA LYS A 68 -1.08 -16.22 -12.29
C LYS A 68 -0.45 -15.59 -13.52
N VAL A 69 -0.05 -14.32 -13.44
CA VAL A 69 0.61 -13.61 -14.55
C VAL A 69 1.94 -14.27 -14.90
N ARG A 70 2.72 -14.71 -13.92
CA ARG A 70 3.97 -15.46 -14.13
C ARG A 70 3.72 -16.77 -14.88
N GLU A 71 2.72 -17.54 -14.48
CA GLU A 71 2.35 -18.79 -15.16
C GLU A 71 1.93 -18.53 -16.61
N GLN A 72 1.09 -17.52 -16.84
CA GLN A 72 0.68 -17.12 -18.19
C GLN A 72 1.87 -16.67 -19.03
N PHE A 73 2.76 -15.87 -18.46
CA PHE A 73 3.97 -15.40 -19.12
C PHE A 73 4.85 -16.57 -19.57
N TYR A 74 5.04 -17.58 -18.71
CA TYR A 74 5.82 -18.77 -19.07
C TYR A 74 5.15 -19.63 -20.14
N LYS A 75 3.81 -19.71 -20.15
CA LYS A 75 3.06 -20.39 -21.22
C LYS A 75 3.22 -19.68 -22.56
N THR A 76 3.19 -18.34 -22.57
CA THR A 76 3.25 -17.55 -23.81
C THR A 76 4.67 -17.39 -24.34
N TYR A 77 5.64 -17.05 -23.49
CA TYR A 77 6.99 -16.64 -23.90
C TYR A 77 8.08 -17.68 -23.58
N GLY A 78 7.72 -18.73 -22.85
CA GLY A 78 8.67 -19.70 -22.30
C GLY A 78 9.36 -19.20 -21.03
N LYS A 79 9.87 -20.14 -20.23
CA LYS A 79 10.46 -19.84 -18.91
C LYS A 79 11.65 -18.89 -18.97
N HIS A 80 12.47 -18.97 -20.01
CA HIS A 80 13.66 -18.11 -20.19
C HIS A 80 13.55 -17.18 -21.40
N GLY A 81 12.33 -16.94 -21.90
CA GLY A 81 12.13 -16.06 -23.05
C GLY A 81 12.54 -16.65 -24.40
N HIS A 82 12.56 -17.98 -24.54
CA HIS A 82 12.92 -18.64 -25.80
C HIS A 82 11.99 -18.32 -26.98
N HIS A 83 10.75 -17.88 -26.71
CA HIS A 83 9.77 -17.50 -27.73
C HIS A 83 9.62 -15.98 -27.86
N VAL A 84 10.60 -15.20 -27.39
CA VAL A 84 10.55 -13.74 -27.41
C VAL A 84 11.25 -13.24 -28.67
N ASP A 85 10.51 -12.48 -29.47
CA ASP A 85 11.04 -11.76 -30.62
C ASP A 85 11.31 -10.28 -30.29
N ARG A 86 11.89 -9.56 -31.25
CA ARG A 86 12.12 -8.11 -31.13
C ARG A 86 10.82 -7.34 -30.91
N HIS A 87 9.73 -7.76 -31.55
CA HIS A 87 8.46 -7.06 -31.53
C HIS A 87 7.79 -7.09 -30.15
N CYS A 88 8.01 -8.15 -29.36
CA CYS A 88 7.52 -8.31 -27.99
C CYS A 88 7.79 -7.13 -27.06
N PHE A 89 8.85 -6.35 -27.30
CA PHE A 89 9.22 -5.20 -26.48
C PHE A 89 8.40 -3.94 -26.78
N GLY A 90 7.57 -3.96 -27.81
CA GLY A 90 6.73 -2.84 -28.20
C GLY A 90 5.71 -2.40 -27.13
N PRO A 91 5.16 -1.18 -27.28
CA PRO A 91 4.24 -0.61 -26.31
C PRO A 91 2.90 -1.35 -26.24
N ASP A 92 2.44 -1.89 -27.37
CA ASP A 92 1.13 -2.55 -27.50
C ASP A 92 1.13 -3.98 -26.97
N LEU A 93 2.30 -4.57 -26.78
CA LEU A 93 2.43 -5.94 -26.30
C LEU A 93 2.56 -6.03 -24.79
N GLU A 94 2.10 -7.18 -24.30
CA GLU A 94 1.95 -7.49 -22.89
C GLU A 94 3.26 -7.88 -22.20
N PHE A 95 4.25 -8.29 -22.98
CA PHE A 95 5.49 -8.90 -22.49
C PHE A 95 6.15 -8.08 -21.37
N LEU A 96 6.52 -6.83 -21.64
CA LEU A 96 7.16 -5.97 -20.65
C LEU A 96 6.24 -5.63 -19.48
N ARG A 97 4.94 -5.44 -19.75
CA ARG A 97 3.95 -5.13 -18.72
C ARG A 97 3.84 -6.28 -17.71
N GLN A 98 3.73 -7.51 -18.20
CA GLN A 98 3.67 -8.72 -17.38
C GLN A 98 4.98 -8.93 -16.63
N LEU A 99 6.12 -8.84 -17.32
CA LEU A 99 7.44 -9.00 -16.72
C LEU A 99 7.65 -8.04 -15.53
N ILE A 100 7.44 -6.74 -15.76
CA ILE A 100 7.59 -5.71 -14.72
C ILE A 100 6.61 -5.91 -13.55
N PHE A 101 5.45 -6.52 -13.81
CA PHE A 101 4.43 -6.76 -12.80
C PHE A 101 4.78 -7.90 -11.84
N PHE A 102 5.22 -9.04 -12.38
CA PHE A 102 5.47 -10.25 -11.57
C PHE A 102 6.90 -10.37 -11.05
N VAL A 103 7.91 -9.76 -11.71
CA VAL A 103 9.31 -9.92 -11.31
C VAL A 103 9.53 -9.47 -9.88
N ASN A 104 10.11 -10.36 -9.09
CA ASN A 104 10.49 -10.10 -7.72
C ASN A 104 11.98 -10.38 -7.53
N ALA A 105 12.77 -9.36 -7.17
CA ALA A 105 14.21 -9.48 -6.95
C ALA A 105 14.60 -10.48 -5.83
N TRP A 106 13.65 -10.84 -4.95
CA TRP A 106 13.83 -11.84 -3.90
C TRP A 106 13.67 -13.28 -4.38
N ASN A 107 13.15 -13.47 -5.60
CA ASN A 107 12.95 -14.78 -6.19
C ASN A 107 14.08 -15.06 -7.19
N MET A 108 14.93 -16.04 -6.88
CA MET A 108 16.05 -16.44 -7.74
C MET A 108 15.62 -16.84 -9.14
N ASN A 109 14.44 -17.44 -9.30
CA ASN A 109 13.93 -17.79 -10.62
C ASN A 109 13.60 -16.53 -11.42
N ASP A 110 12.89 -15.57 -10.80
CA ASP A 110 12.54 -14.31 -11.47
C ASP A 110 13.81 -13.49 -11.80
N PHE A 111 14.85 -13.56 -10.97
CA PHE A 111 16.17 -12.99 -11.26
C PHE A 111 16.78 -13.58 -12.52
N SER A 112 16.83 -14.91 -12.63
CA SER A 112 17.36 -15.59 -13.82
C SER A 112 16.57 -15.22 -15.07
N VAL A 113 15.24 -15.13 -14.97
CA VAL A 113 14.39 -14.67 -16.09
C VAL A 113 14.72 -13.24 -16.50
N LEU A 114 14.84 -12.32 -15.53
CA LEU A 114 15.22 -10.93 -15.80
C LEU A 114 16.60 -10.82 -16.46
N ALA A 115 17.57 -11.61 -16.01
CA ALA A 115 18.91 -11.65 -16.57
C ALA A 115 18.92 -12.12 -18.03
N GLU A 116 18.17 -13.18 -18.35
CA GLU A 116 18.03 -13.64 -19.74
C GLU A 116 17.37 -12.58 -20.63
N ILE A 117 16.33 -11.91 -20.13
CA ILE A 117 15.66 -10.86 -20.89
C ILE A 117 16.59 -9.65 -21.12
N CYS A 118 17.42 -9.30 -20.14
CA CYS A 118 18.43 -8.26 -20.33
C CYS A 118 19.46 -8.64 -21.40
N ARG A 119 19.85 -9.93 -21.48
CA ARG A 119 20.71 -10.45 -22.56
C ARG A 119 20.03 -10.36 -23.92
N LEU A 120 18.74 -10.72 -24.01
CA LEU A 120 17.96 -10.60 -25.24
C LEU A 120 17.85 -9.13 -25.70
N ILE A 121 17.54 -8.21 -24.79
CA ILE A 121 17.53 -6.77 -25.10
C ILE A 121 18.90 -6.33 -25.63
N GLN A 122 19.99 -6.71 -24.97
CA GLN A 122 21.33 -6.37 -25.42
C GLN A 122 21.63 -6.92 -26.82
N HIS A 123 21.19 -8.14 -27.12
CA HIS A 123 21.35 -8.75 -28.44
C HIS A 123 20.59 -7.97 -29.52
N PHE A 124 19.31 -7.68 -29.32
CA PHE A 124 18.51 -6.93 -30.30
C PHE A 124 18.99 -5.50 -30.52
N VAL A 125 19.49 -4.85 -29.46
CA VAL A 125 20.10 -3.51 -29.58
C VAL A 125 21.39 -3.55 -30.39
N ARG A 126 22.21 -4.61 -30.24
CA ARG A 126 23.43 -4.77 -31.04
C ARG A 126 23.13 -4.99 -32.53
N GLU A 127 22.05 -5.71 -32.85
CA GLU A 127 21.66 -5.98 -34.25
C GLU A 127 21.05 -4.76 -34.94
N SER A 128 20.19 -4.01 -34.25
CA SER A 128 19.44 -2.90 -34.84
C SER A 128 20.08 -1.53 -34.66
N GLY A 129 20.90 -1.34 -33.62
CA GLY A 129 21.52 -0.06 -33.28
C GLY A 129 20.58 0.95 -32.57
N ASP A 130 19.26 0.71 -32.55
CA ASP A 130 18.28 1.64 -31.96
C ASP A 130 17.52 1.01 -30.78
N VAL A 131 17.85 1.48 -29.58
CA VAL A 131 17.17 1.12 -28.33
C VAL A 131 15.76 1.69 -28.28
N VAL A 132 15.55 2.91 -28.77
CA VAL A 132 14.26 3.59 -28.71
C VAL A 132 13.26 2.86 -29.58
N GLU A 133 13.65 2.50 -30.81
CA GLU A 133 12.80 1.74 -31.73
C GLU A 133 12.32 0.41 -31.12
N LEU A 134 13.18 -0.29 -30.36
CA LEU A 134 12.83 -1.56 -29.70
C LEU A 134 11.62 -1.43 -28.76
N PHE A 135 11.57 -0.35 -27.98
CA PHE A 135 10.53 -0.17 -26.96
C PHE A 135 9.35 0.68 -27.44
N ALA A 136 9.59 1.55 -28.42
CA ALA A 136 8.62 2.51 -28.92
C ALA A 136 7.89 2.04 -30.19
N GLY A 137 8.48 1.08 -30.92
CA GLY A 137 8.09 0.78 -32.28
C GLY A 137 8.24 2.00 -33.20
N THR A 138 7.39 2.09 -34.22
CA THR A 138 7.41 3.16 -35.22
C THR A 138 6.88 4.50 -34.71
N ASN A 139 6.13 4.52 -33.60
CA ASN A 139 5.37 5.69 -33.13
C ASN A 139 5.82 6.15 -31.73
N TYR A 140 7.07 6.61 -31.61
CA TYR A 140 7.63 7.05 -30.32
C TYR A 140 6.90 8.24 -29.70
N LEU A 141 6.53 9.25 -30.49
CA LEU A 141 5.92 10.48 -29.96
C LEU A 141 4.61 10.21 -29.21
N SER A 142 3.77 9.31 -29.73
CA SER A 142 2.50 8.95 -29.11
C SER A 142 2.66 8.08 -27.85
N ASN A 143 3.72 7.25 -27.81
CA ASN A 143 3.94 6.28 -26.74
C ASN A 143 5.02 6.69 -25.72
N HIS A 144 5.57 7.90 -25.85
CA HIS A 144 6.71 8.39 -25.08
C HIS A 144 6.55 8.17 -23.57
N SER A 145 5.42 8.59 -22.99
CA SER A 145 5.17 8.49 -21.55
C SER A 145 5.15 7.04 -21.05
N LEU A 146 4.53 6.14 -21.80
CA LEU A 146 4.44 4.71 -21.49
C LEU A 146 5.81 4.03 -21.59
N VAL A 147 6.56 4.31 -22.66
CA VAL A 147 7.90 3.78 -22.87
C VAL A 147 8.83 4.20 -21.75
N VAL A 148 8.85 5.50 -21.42
CA VAL A 148 9.66 6.03 -20.31
C VAL A 148 9.28 5.39 -18.98
N TYR A 149 7.98 5.21 -18.71
CA TYR A 149 7.53 4.55 -17.49
C TYR A 149 8.00 3.09 -17.41
N ARG A 150 7.82 2.32 -18.48
CA ARG A 150 8.25 0.91 -18.54
C ARG A 150 9.75 0.77 -18.38
N LEU A 151 10.54 1.60 -19.07
CA LEU A 151 11.99 1.61 -18.95
C LEU A 151 12.45 1.94 -17.54
N LYS A 152 11.90 2.99 -16.91
CA LYS A 152 12.21 3.32 -15.51
C LYS A 152 11.94 2.15 -14.58
N ARG A 153 10.80 1.46 -14.77
CA ARG A 153 10.43 0.29 -13.96
C ARG A 153 11.36 -0.91 -14.20
N LEU A 154 11.72 -1.17 -15.46
CA LEU A 154 12.67 -2.22 -15.82
C LEU A 154 14.06 -1.94 -15.21
N SER A 155 14.59 -0.74 -15.41
CA SER A 155 15.87 -0.32 -14.82
C SER A 155 15.87 -0.45 -13.30
N PHE A 156 14.78 -0.05 -12.64
CA PHE A 156 14.64 -0.20 -11.20
C PHE A 156 14.65 -1.68 -10.77
N ALA A 157 13.94 -2.56 -11.49
CA ALA A 157 13.96 -4.00 -11.23
C ALA A 157 15.37 -4.58 -11.39
N CYS A 158 16.12 -4.17 -12.43
CA CYS A 158 17.50 -4.60 -12.64
C CYS A 158 18.42 -4.13 -11.50
N ILE A 159 18.31 -2.87 -11.07
CA ILE A 159 19.10 -2.34 -9.96
C ILE A 159 18.81 -3.10 -8.66
N GLN A 160 17.52 -3.36 -8.36
CA GLN A 160 17.12 -4.15 -7.20
C GLN A 160 17.66 -5.58 -7.25
N ALA A 161 17.58 -6.22 -8.42
CA ALA A 161 18.11 -7.54 -8.67
C ALA A 161 19.63 -7.60 -8.41
N ILE A 162 20.40 -6.66 -8.96
CA ILE A 162 21.85 -6.57 -8.75
C ILE A 162 22.17 -6.36 -7.27
N TYR A 163 21.51 -5.42 -6.60
CA TYR A 163 21.76 -5.12 -5.19
C TYR A 163 21.53 -6.33 -4.27
N ARG A 164 20.54 -7.17 -4.59
CA ARG A 164 20.17 -8.33 -3.76
C ARG A 164 20.96 -9.60 -4.05
N ASN A 165 21.49 -9.75 -5.26
CA ASN A 165 22.19 -10.95 -5.73
C ASN A 165 23.70 -10.71 -5.94
N ARG A 166 24.24 -9.67 -5.31
CA ARG A 166 25.67 -9.38 -5.23
C ARG A 166 26.32 -10.18 -4.11
#